data_AF-A0A1I8J568-F1
#
_entry.id   AF-A0A1I8J568-F1
#
_cell.length_a   1.000
_cell.length_b   1.000
_cell.length_c   1.000
_cell.angle_alpha   90.00
_cell.angle_beta   90.00
_cell.angle_gamma   90.00
#
_symmetry.space_group_name_H-M   'P 1'
#
loop_
_entity.id
_entity.type
_entity.pdbx_description
1 polymer ?
#
loop_
_entity_poly.entity_id
_entity_poly.type
_entity_poly.pdbx_seq_one_letter_code
_entity_poly.pdbx_strand_id
1 'polypeptide(L)'
;MNSSNISLLALNDSEVNGSCLADHFNAFEKRFILLTDVILSSLIFVMGLVLNSLSVLVLKRDIGKSSMSVLLLALSTFDTVFIGLSAPYIVVYMGLGVLVRDSAGVQLQTLLNASPAIQVALPAVWYLGSAARTARNWIILIVALDRYT
;
A
#
# COMPACT_ATOMS: atom_id res chain seq x y z
N MET A 1 1.30 -47.05 -34.54
CA MET A 1 1.06 -45.70 -35.09
C MET A 1 -0.37 -45.30 -34.76
N ASN A 2 -0.56 -44.45 -33.75
CA ASN A 2 -1.65 -43.47 -33.62
C ASN A 2 -1.53 -42.80 -32.24
N SER A 3 -0.88 -41.64 -32.18
CA SER A 3 -0.72 -40.85 -30.95
C SER A 3 -0.74 -39.35 -31.26
N SER A 4 -1.67 -38.90 -32.10
CA SER A 4 -1.73 -37.52 -32.56
C SER A 4 -3.04 -36.79 -32.23
N ASN A 5 -3.86 -37.31 -31.30
CA ASN A 5 -5.15 -36.69 -30.95
C ASN A 5 -5.27 -36.23 -29.48
N ILE A 6 -4.21 -36.26 -28.68
CA ILE A 6 -4.29 -35.87 -27.25
C ILE A 6 -3.81 -34.43 -27.01
N SER A 7 -3.09 -33.82 -27.94
CA SER A 7 -2.49 -32.50 -27.76
C SER A 7 -3.37 -31.30 -28.16
N LEU A 8 -4.56 -31.53 -28.72
CA LEU A 8 -5.46 -30.44 -29.15
C LEU A 8 -6.64 -30.19 -28.19
N LEU A 9 -6.92 -31.13 -27.29
CA LEU A 9 -7.94 -30.97 -26.24
C LEU A 9 -7.40 -30.30 -24.96
N ALA A 10 -6.08 -30.28 -24.75
CA ALA A 10 -5.46 -29.62 -23.59
C ALA A 10 -5.17 -28.12 -23.81
N LEU A 11 -5.21 -27.64 -25.05
CA LEU A 11 -4.99 -26.21 -25.36
C LEU A 11 -6.30 -25.40 -25.39
N ASN A 12 -7.47 -26.04 -25.47
CA ASN A 12 -8.75 -25.33 -25.49
C ASN A 12 -9.35 -25.09 -24.09
N ASP A 13 -8.91 -25.82 -23.07
CA ASP A 13 -9.38 -25.64 -21.68
C ASP A 13 -8.55 -24.62 -20.87
N SER A 14 -7.45 -24.11 -21.45
CA SER A 14 -6.56 -23.17 -20.77
C SER A 14 -6.92 -21.69 -21.00
N GLU A 15 -7.78 -21.37 -21.97
CA GLU A 15 -8.21 -19.98 -22.26
C GLU A 15 -9.58 -19.61 -21.68
N VAL A 16 -10.33 -20.56 -21.11
CA VAL A 16 -11.73 -20.32 -20.69
C VAL A 16 -11.90 -20.14 -19.17
N ASN A 17 -10.91 -20.48 -18.34
CA ASN A 17 -11.07 -20.49 -16.87
C ASN A 17 -10.36 -19.37 -16.09
N GLY A 18 -9.87 -18.33 -16.76
CA GLY A 18 -9.33 -17.12 -16.12
C GLY A 18 -10.36 -16.01 -15.85
N SER A 19 -11.59 -16.15 -16.35
CA SER A 19 -12.61 -15.08 -16.36
C SER A 19 -13.75 -15.25 -15.36
N CYS A 20 -13.81 -16.37 -14.62
CA CYS A 20 -14.97 -16.69 -13.77
C CYS A 20 -15.13 -15.80 -12.52
N LEU A 21 -14.14 -14.96 -12.17
CA LEU A 21 -14.22 -14.01 -11.06
C LEU A 21 -14.05 -12.53 -11.48
N ALA A 22 -13.81 -12.25 -12.76
CA ALA A 22 -13.46 -10.90 -13.21
C ALA A 22 -14.66 -10.02 -13.60
N ASP A 23 -15.84 -10.63 -13.81
CA ASP A 23 -16.98 -9.98 -14.48
C ASP A 23 -18.28 -9.92 -13.68
N HIS A 24 -18.22 -9.96 -12.34
CA HIS A 24 -19.43 -9.78 -11.53
C HIS A 24 -19.87 -8.33 -11.31
N PHE A 25 -19.01 -7.35 -11.60
CA PHE A 25 -19.33 -5.94 -11.38
C PHE A 25 -19.34 -5.16 -12.69
N ASN A 26 -20.43 -4.44 -12.91
CA ASN A 26 -20.55 -3.48 -13.99
C ASN A 26 -19.47 -2.39 -13.87
N ALA A 27 -19.08 -1.79 -14.99
CA ALA A 27 -18.05 -0.74 -15.02
C ALA A 27 -18.35 0.44 -14.07
N PHE A 28 -19.63 0.71 -13.82
CA PHE A 28 -20.09 1.69 -12.84
C PHE A 28 -19.80 1.25 -11.39
N GLU A 29 -20.09 0.00 -11.05
CA GLU A 29 -19.85 -0.55 -9.70
C GLU A 29 -18.36 -0.62 -9.37
N LYS A 30 -17.52 -1.03 -10.33
CA LYS A 30 -16.06 -1.00 -10.21
C LYS A 30 -15.54 0.41 -9.88
N ARG A 31 -16.08 1.44 -10.55
CA ARG A 31 -15.74 2.85 -10.28
C ARG A 31 -16.25 3.34 -8.92
N PHE A 32 -17.44 2.92 -8.52
CA PHE A 32 -18.01 3.29 -7.21
C PHE A 32 -17.24 2.68 -6.04
N ILE A 33 -16.88 1.39 -6.15
CA ILE A 33 -16.03 0.70 -5.15
C ILE A 33 -14.68 1.40 -5.05
N LEU A 34 -14.03 1.68 -6.17
CA LEU A 34 -12.75 2.37 -6.21
C LEU A 34 -12.83 3.77 -5.60
N LEU A 35 -13.86 4.56 -5.94
CA LEU A 35 -14.07 5.88 -5.36
C LEU A 35 -14.24 5.81 -3.84
N THR A 36 -15.05 4.86 -3.36
CA THR A 36 -15.30 4.67 -1.93
C THR A 36 -14.03 4.27 -1.19
N ASP A 37 -13.24 3.36 -1.76
CA ASP A 37 -11.99 2.90 -1.18
C ASP A 37 -10.94 4.02 -1.10
N VAL A 38 -10.85 4.84 -2.15
CA VAL A 38 -9.97 6.03 -2.16
C VAL A 38 -10.41 7.04 -1.11
N ILE A 39 -11.71 7.34 -1.00
CA ILE A 39 -12.23 8.28 0.02
C ILE A 39 -11.97 7.76 1.43
N LEU A 40 -12.31 6.49 1.69
CA LEU A 40 -12.15 5.88 3.00
C LEU A 40 -10.67 5.82 3.40
N SER A 41 -9.80 5.36 2.50
CA SER A 41 -8.36 5.33 2.71
C SER A 41 -7.80 6.73 2.97
N SER A 42 -8.25 7.74 2.21
CA SER A 42 -7.84 9.14 2.43
C SER A 42 -8.23 9.65 3.81
N LEU A 43 -9.46 9.35 4.27
CA LEU A 43 -9.92 9.72 5.61
C LEU A 43 -9.08 9.05 6.71
N ILE A 44 -8.78 7.75 6.55
CA ILE A 44 -7.92 7.01 7.49
C ILE A 44 -6.52 7.63 7.55
N PHE A 45 -5.94 7.99 6.41
CA PHE A 45 -4.61 8.64 6.38
C PHE A 45 -4.62 10.01 7.04
N VAL A 46 -5.63 10.85 6.78
CA VAL A 46 -5.75 12.17 7.42
C VAL A 46 -5.90 12.01 8.93
N MET A 47 -6.78 11.12 9.38
CA MET A 47 -6.97 10.86 10.81
C MET A 47 -5.68 10.35 11.45
N GLY A 48 -5.01 9.37 10.83
CA GLY A 48 -3.75 8.82 11.31
C GLY A 48 -2.64 9.88 11.38
N LEU A 49 -2.55 10.78 10.40
CA LEU A 49 -1.57 11.85 10.38
C LEU A 49 -1.83 12.89 11.49
N VAL A 50 -3.09 13.27 11.70
CA VAL A 50 -3.49 14.19 12.77
C VAL A 50 -3.19 13.60 14.15
N LEU A 51 -3.61 12.35 14.40
CA LEU A 51 -3.40 11.70 15.69
C LEU A 51 -1.93 11.48 16.01
N ASN A 52 -1.13 11.03 15.04
CA ASN A 52 0.30 10.84 15.25
C ASN A 52 1.04 12.18 15.42
N SER A 53 0.65 13.22 14.69
CA SER A 53 1.22 14.56 14.87
C SER A 53 0.90 15.13 16.26
N LEU A 54 -0.33 14.94 16.75
CA LEU A 54 -0.72 15.31 18.12
C LEU A 54 0.08 14.52 19.15
N SER A 55 0.24 13.21 18.95
CA SER A 55 1.06 12.36 19.82
C SER A 55 2.50 12.87 19.91
N VAL A 56 3.12 13.21 18.77
CA VAL A 56 4.47 13.81 18.72
C VAL A 56 4.52 15.13 19.51
N LEU A 57 3.54 16.01 19.34
CA LEU A 57 3.50 17.30 20.05
C LEU A 57 3.39 17.13 21.57
N VAL A 58 2.58 16.17 22.03
CA VAL A 58 2.42 15.86 23.45
C VAL A 58 3.69 15.23 24.00
N LEU A 59 4.19 14.17 23.37
CA LEU A 59 5.35 13.40 23.85
C LEU A 59 6.65 14.19 23.80
N LYS A 60 6.78 15.17 22.88
CA LYS A 60 7.94 16.07 22.85
C LYS A 60 8.07 16.89 24.13
N ARG A 61 6.96 17.20 24.83
CA ARG A 61 7.00 17.90 26.12
C ARG A 61 7.46 17.01 27.28
N ASP A 62 7.39 15.69 27.10
CA ASP A 62 7.75 14.68 28.11
C ASP A 62 9.04 13.93 27.76
N ILE A 63 9.80 14.41 26.76
CA ILE A 63 11.06 13.84 26.33
C ILE A 63 12.07 13.99 27.49
N GLY A 64 12.48 12.87 28.08
CA GLY A 64 13.38 12.85 29.26
C GLY A 64 12.69 12.53 30.59
N LYS A 65 11.36 12.40 30.64
CA LYS A 65 10.68 11.90 31.86
C LYS A 65 10.70 10.37 31.97
N SER A 66 10.70 9.66 30.85
CA SER A 66 10.67 8.20 30.80
C SER A 66 11.25 7.67 29.49
N SER A 67 11.92 6.50 29.56
CA SER A 67 12.34 5.71 28.39
C SER A 67 11.16 5.45 27.43
N MET A 68 10.01 5.11 27.99
CA MET A 68 8.78 4.87 27.23
C MET A 68 8.35 6.09 26.40
N SER A 69 8.42 7.30 26.97
CA SER A 69 8.00 8.52 26.27
C SER A 69 8.86 8.76 25.04
N VAL A 70 10.16 8.43 25.10
CA VAL A 70 11.08 8.51 23.96
C VAL A 70 10.74 7.47 22.89
N LEU A 71 10.46 6.22 23.30
CA LEU A 71 10.10 5.15 22.38
C LEU A 71 8.75 5.41 21.69
N LEU A 72 7.75 5.89 22.42
CA LEU A 72 6.45 6.28 21.87
C LEU A 72 6.58 7.49 20.92
N LEU A 73 7.45 8.45 21.25
CA LEU A 73 7.71 9.59 20.37
C LEU A 73 8.34 9.12 19.06
N ALA A 74 9.33 8.22 19.13
CA ALA A 74 9.94 7.62 17.96
C ALA A 74 8.87 6.88 17.12
N LEU A 75 8.03 6.07 17.77
CA LEU A 75 6.94 5.35 17.09
C LEU A 75 5.98 6.29 16.35
N SER A 76 5.46 7.33 17.02
CA SER A 76 4.55 8.30 16.40
C SER A 76 5.22 9.13 15.30
N THR A 77 6.53 9.36 15.40
CA THR A 77 7.30 10.04 14.34
C THR A 77 7.41 9.17 13.09
N PHE A 78 7.79 7.89 13.26
CA PHE A 78 7.84 6.95 12.13
C PHE A 78 6.46 6.67 11.54
N ASP A 79 5.40 6.67 12.34
CA ASP A 79 4.02 6.57 11.84
C ASP A 79 3.64 7.79 10.99
N THR A 80 3.98 9.00 11.42
CA THR A 80 3.74 10.22 10.64
C THR A 80 4.51 10.19 9.31
N VAL A 81 5.78 9.80 9.35
CA VAL A 81 6.61 9.69 8.14
C VAL A 81 6.08 8.61 7.20
N PHE A 82 5.72 7.44 7.73
CA PHE A 82 5.14 6.36 6.94
C PHE A 82 3.84 6.79 6.28
N ILE A 83 2.91 7.41 7.02
CA ILE A 83 1.63 7.89 6.48
C ILE A 83 1.88 8.97 5.42
N GLY A 84 2.77 9.93 5.68
CA GLY A 84 3.10 11.00 4.75
C GLY A 84 3.71 10.51 3.43
N LEU A 85 4.50 9.42 3.47
CA LEU A 85 5.10 8.82 2.27
C LEU A 85 4.14 7.85 1.56
N SER A 86 3.40 7.04 2.31
CA SER A 86 2.53 5.99 1.75
C SER A 86 1.17 6.49 1.28
N ALA A 87 0.59 7.51 1.92
CA ALA A 87 -0.73 8.02 1.56
C ALA A 87 -0.78 8.57 0.13
N PRO A 88 0.18 9.40 -0.33
CA PRO A 88 0.22 9.83 -1.72
C PRO A 88 0.38 8.63 -2.66
N TYR A 89 1.25 7.67 -2.35
CA TYR A 89 1.41 6.47 -3.16
C TYR A 89 0.10 5.70 -3.28
N ILE A 90 -0.58 5.41 -2.18
CA ILE A 90 -1.80 4.58 -2.15
C ILE A 90 -2.95 5.30 -2.85
N VAL A 91 -3.15 6.59 -2.59
CA VAL A 91 -4.22 7.38 -3.22
C VAL A 91 -3.97 7.60 -4.71
N VAL A 92 -2.72 7.85 -5.11
CA VAL A 92 -2.32 7.97 -6.53
C VAL A 92 -2.41 6.61 -7.22
N TYR A 93 -2.03 5.53 -6.55
CA TYR A 93 -2.07 4.19 -7.13
C TYR A 93 -3.51 3.67 -7.28
N MET A 94 -4.32 3.75 -6.22
CA MET A 94 -5.74 3.36 -6.25
C MET A 94 -6.58 4.33 -7.09
N GLY A 95 -6.26 5.62 -7.07
CA GLY A 95 -6.98 6.66 -7.82
C GLY A 95 -6.61 6.74 -9.29
N LEU A 96 -5.37 6.38 -9.69
CA LEU A 96 -4.89 6.48 -11.07
C LEU A 96 -4.70 5.15 -11.79
N GLY A 97 -4.77 3.97 -11.16
CA GLY A 97 -4.32 2.74 -11.80
C GLY A 97 -5.09 1.47 -11.45
N VAL A 98 -5.89 1.01 -12.40
CA VAL A 98 -6.24 -0.40 -12.54
C VAL A 98 -4.94 -1.18 -12.78
N LEU A 99 -4.66 -2.20 -11.97
CA LEU A 99 -3.59 -3.17 -12.25
C LEU A 99 -3.89 -3.89 -13.57
N VAL A 100 -3.25 -3.49 -14.67
CA VAL A 100 -3.25 -4.27 -15.90
C VAL A 100 -2.06 -5.23 -15.83
N ARG A 101 -2.36 -6.50 -15.56
CA ARG A 101 -1.37 -7.57 -15.58
C ARG A 101 -1.23 -8.03 -17.03
N ASP A 102 -0.15 -7.65 -17.70
CA ASP A 102 0.13 -8.15 -19.05
C ASP A 102 0.93 -9.46 -18.98
N SER A 103 0.74 -10.29 -20.00
CA SER A 103 1.37 -11.60 -20.22
C SER A 103 2.90 -11.61 -20.17
N ALA A 104 3.54 -10.45 -20.38
CA ALA A 104 5.00 -10.27 -20.32
C ALA A 104 5.54 -9.79 -18.96
N GLY A 105 4.68 -9.57 -17.95
CA GLY A 105 5.08 -9.12 -16.61
C GLY A 105 4.14 -8.05 -16.02
N VAL A 106 4.29 -7.76 -14.73
CA VAL A 106 3.50 -6.71 -14.04
C VAL A 106 4.05 -5.34 -14.45
N GLN A 107 3.43 -4.68 -15.42
CA GLN A 107 3.72 -3.29 -15.75
C GLN A 107 2.72 -2.35 -15.07
N LEU A 108 3.24 -1.34 -14.38
CA LEU A 108 2.46 -0.30 -13.73
C LEU A 108 1.98 0.71 -14.79
N GLN A 109 0.87 0.43 -15.48
CA GLN A 109 0.22 1.45 -16.32
C GLN A 109 -0.71 2.29 -15.46
N THR A 110 -0.25 3.48 -15.06
CA THR A 110 -1.14 4.52 -14.52
C THR A 110 -2.01 5.05 -15.65
N LEU A 111 -3.34 5.03 -15.48
CA LEU A 111 -4.37 5.46 -16.43
C LEU A 111 -4.27 6.97 -16.77
N LEU A 112 -3.66 7.76 -15.89
CA LEU A 112 -3.20 9.10 -16.22
C LEU A 112 -1.75 9.02 -16.65
N ASN A 113 -1.42 9.66 -17.78
CA ASN A 113 -0.05 9.99 -18.20
C ASN A 113 0.64 10.76 -17.07
N ALA A 114 1.18 10.04 -16.08
CA ALA A 114 1.97 10.62 -15.03
C ALA A 114 3.22 11.21 -15.68
N SER A 115 3.53 12.47 -15.36
CA SER A 115 4.75 13.12 -15.83
C SER A 115 5.96 12.18 -15.60
N PRO A 116 6.92 12.10 -16.54
CA PRO A 116 8.07 11.21 -16.42
C PRO A 116 8.85 11.38 -15.09
N ALA A 117 8.81 12.56 -14.48
CA ALA A 117 9.36 12.79 -13.14
C ALA A 117 8.66 11.99 -12.03
N ILE A 118 7.35 11.79 -12.13
CA ILE A 118 6.53 11.05 -11.15
C ILE A 118 6.78 9.54 -11.27
N GLN A 119 7.02 9.04 -12.48
CA GLN A 119 7.34 7.62 -12.71
C GLN A 119 8.66 7.21 -12.06
N VAL A 120 9.65 8.11 -12.01
CA VAL A 120 10.93 7.88 -11.33
C VAL A 120 10.81 8.02 -9.80
N ALA A 121 9.94 8.92 -9.34
CA ALA A 121 9.72 9.13 -7.90
C ALA A 121 8.91 8.00 -7.24
N LEU A 122 7.99 7.36 -7.96
CA LEU A 122 7.10 6.33 -7.41
C LEU A 122 7.85 5.17 -6.71
N PRO A 123 8.87 4.54 -7.35
CA PRO A 123 9.66 3.48 -6.71
C PRO A 123 10.39 3.97 -5.46
N ALA A 124 10.95 5.18 -5.50
CA ALA A 124 11.67 5.76 -4.37
C ALA A 124 10.74 5.98 -3.16
N VAL A 125 9.53 6.52 -3.40
CA VAL A 125 8.50 6.69 -2.36
C VAL A 125 8.05 5.34 -1.79
N TRP A 126 7.91 4.32 -2.64
CA TRP A 126 7.59 2.95 -2.18
C TRP A 126 8.68 2.34 -1.30
N TYR A 127 9.95 2.45 -1.68
CA TYR A 127 11.08 1.97 -0.87
C TYR A 127 11.18 2.71 0.46
N LEU A 128 11.04 4.04 0.44
CA LEU A 128 11.06 4.86 1.66
C LEU A 128 9.89 4.51 2.59
N GLY A 129 8.68 4.32 2.06
CA GLY A 129 7.53 3.84 2.82
C GLY A 129 7.76 2.45 3.41
N SER A 130 8.39 1.55 2.67
CA SER A 130 8.74 0.20 3.16
C SER A 130 9.78 0.26 4.29
N ALA A 131 10.80 1.11 4.16
CA ALA A 131 11.79 1.32 5.21
C ALA A 131 11.16 1.91 6.48
N ALA A 132 10.27 2.89 6.35
CA ALA A 132 9.55 3.47 7.49
C ALA A 132 8.65 2.43 8.20
N ARG A 133 7.99 1.54 7.44
CA ARG A 133 7.21 0.42 8.00
C ARG A 133 8.10 -0.55 8.78
N THR A 134 9.26 -0.91 8.22
CA THR A 134 10.22 -1.80 8.90
C THR A 134 10.73 -1.16 10.19
N ALA A 135 11.11 0.12 10.15
CA ALA A 135 11.54 0.85 11.34
C ALA A 135 10.46 0.90 12.43
N ARG A 136 9.20 1.15 12.06
CA ARG A 136 8.04 1.08 12.96
C ARG A 136 7.95 -0.27 13.66
N ASN A 137 8.02 -1.37 12.91
CA ASN A 137 7.93 -2.72 13.48
C ASN A 137 9.05 -3.01 14.49
N TRP A 138 10.28 -2.54 14.19
CA TRP A 138 11.39 -2.64 15.13
C TRP A 138 11.17 -1.83 16.41
N ILE A 139 10.61 -0.62 16.32
CA ILE A 139 10.30 0.18 17.51
C ILE A 139 9.22 -0.48 18.36
N ILE A 140 8.17 -1.05 17.75
CA ILE A 140 7.14 -1.81 18.47
C ILE A 140 7.78 -2.98 19.25
N LEU A 141 8.73 -3.68 18.63
CA LEU A 141 9.46 -4.76 19.29
C LEU A 141 10.30 -4.25 20.47
N ILE A 142 10.98 -3.12 20.31
CA ILE A 142 11.76 -2.50 21.40
C ILE A 142 10.84 -2.05 22.54
N VAL A 143 9.69 -1.45 22.24
CA VAL A 143 8.67 -1.09 23.24
C VAL A 143 8.18 -2.32 23.99
N ALA A 144 7.93 -3.43 23.28
CA ALA A 144 7.51 -4.67 23.91
C ALA A 144 8.60 -5.24 24.84
N LEU A 145 9.87 -5.14 24.45
CA LEU A 145 11.01 -5.56 25.28
C LEU A 145 11.21 -4.67 26.51
N ASP A 146 11.14 -3.35 26.35
CA ASP A 146 11.23 -2.35 27.45
C ASP A 146 10.12 -2.57 28.51
N ARG A 147 8.98 -3.13 28.11
CA ARG A 147 7.88 -3.48 29.02
C ARG A 147 8.00 -4.84 29.68
N TYR A 148 8.85 -5.73 29.14
CA TYR A 148 9.06 -7.06 29.69
C TYR A 148 10.13 -7.07 30.79
N THR A 149 11.11 -6.17 30.71
CA THR A 149 12.16 -5.95 31.71
C THR A 149 11.71 -5.06 32.85
#